data_AF-A0A2U0DZJ4-F1
#
_entry.id   AF-A0A2U0DZJ4-F1
#
_cell.length_a   1.000
_cell.length_b   1.000
_cell.length_c   1.000
_cell.angle_alpha   90.00
_cell.angle_beta   90.00
_cell.angle_gamma   90.00
#
_symmetry.space_group_name_H-M   'P 1'
#
loop_
_entity.id
_entity.type
_entity.pdbx_description
1 polymer ?
#
loop_
_entity_poly.entity_id
_entity_poly.type
_entity_poly.pdbx_seq_one_letter_code
_entity_poly.pdbx_strand_id
1 'polypeptide(L)'
;MKYWQLAACIAEEKEIFNQYLGSIDLIKYGRENISEDIVHEAFLKSKVKMFITSDNSLGLNYNDYLKKINCNIIETLTILEAYKRYGDKITEVFDYGSLNLGSLK
;
A
#
# COMPACT_ATOMS: atom_id res chain seq x y z
N MET A 1 3.05 10.42 4.65
CA MET A 1 2.69 9.19 5.41
C MET A 1 2.98 9.31 6.91
N LYS A 2 2.20 8.62 7.76
CA LYS A 2 2.45 8.41 9.21
C LYS A 2 3.12 7.06 9.47
N TYR A 3 3.77 6.90 10.63
CA TYR A 3 4.43 5.64 11.02
C TYR A 3 3.50 4.41 10.95
N TRP A 4 2.27 4.52 11.44
CA TRP A 4 1.31 3.40 11.41
C TRP A 4 0.91 3.02 9.97
N GLN A 5 0.88 3.99 9.05
CA GLN A 5 0.51 3.77 7.65
C GLN A 5 1.62 3.03 6.92
N LEU A 6 2.89 3.43 7.14
CA LEU A 6 4.02 2.67 6.61
C LEU A 6 4.01 1.26 7.21
N ALA A 7 3.81 1.13 8.52
CA ALA A 7 3.73 -0.16 9.21
C ALA A 7 2.71 -1.10 8.55
N ALA A 8 1.51 -0.62 8.24
CA ALA A 8 0.47 -1.40 7.55
C ALA A 8 0.93 -1.85 6.15
N CYS A 9 1.55 -0.95 5.39
CA CYS A 9 2.00 -1.21 4.02
C CYS A 9 3.08 -2.30 3.91
N ILE A 10 3.94 -2.44 4.93
CA ILE A 10 5.09 -3.38 4.92
C ILE A 10 5.00 -4.46 6.01
N ALA A 11 3.83 -4.65 6.64
CA ALA A 11 3.65 -5.54 7.80
C ALA A 11 4.12 -6.99 7.53
N GLU A 12 3.85 -7.50 6.33
CA GLU A 12 4.23 -8.85 5.91
C GLU A 12 5.71 -8.96 5.49
N GLU A 13 6.39 -7.83 5.30
CA GLU A 13 7.80 -7.77 4.90
C GLU A 13 8.71 -7.56 6.11
N LYS A 14 8.79 -8.58 6.97
CA LYS A 14 9.46 -8.54 8.28
C LYS A 14 10.86 -7.89 8.28
N GLU A 15 11.68 -8.16 7.27
CA GLU A 15 13.03 -7.58 7.17
C GLU A 15 12.97 -6.05 6.98
N ILE A 16 12.12 -5.58 6.07
CA ILE A 16 11.93 -4.15 5.80
C ILE A 16 11.27 -3.49 7.01
N PHE A 17 10.24 -4.12 7.57
CA PHE A 17 9.57 -3.63 8.78
C PHE A 17 10.55 -3.42 9.93
N ASN A 18 11.37 -4.43 10.25
CA ASN A 18 12.34 -4.34 11.33
C ASN A 18 13.43 -3.30 11.05
N GLN A 19 13.88 -3.19 9.80
CA GLN A 19 14.90 -2.20 9.40
C GLN A 19 14.45 -0.77 9.67
N TYR A 20 13.18 -0.43 9.39
CA TYR A 20 12.72 0.96 9.43
C TYR A 20 11.86 1.30 10.65
N LEU A 21 11.17 0.31 11.22
CA LEU A 21 10.17 0.49 12.27
C LEU A 21 10.43 -0.36 13.53
N GLY A 22 11.39 -1.29 13.49
CA GLY A 22 11.58 -2.28 14.56
C GLY A 22 11.94 -1.70 15.94
N SER A 23 12.50 -0.49 15.99
CA SER A 23 12.83 0.22 17.23
C SER A 23 11.81 1.31 17.61
N ILE A 24 10.77 1.51 16.80
CA ILE A 24 9.77 2.56 17.01
C ILE A 24 8.63 2.02 17.85
N ASP A 25 8.33 2.71 18.96
CA ASP A 25 7.09 2.49 19.70
C ASP A 25 5.90 3.03 18.88
N LEU A 26 5.27 2.16 18.09
CA LEU A 26 4.13 2.51 17.25
C LEU A 26 2.88 2.89 18.05
N ILE A 27 2.75 2.48 19.32
CA ILE A 27 1.63 2.89 20.17
C ILE A 27 1.77 4.38 20.49
N LYS A 28 3.00 4.82 20.81
CA LYS A 28 3.29 6.21 21.16
C LYS A 28 3.42 7.12 19.94
N TYR A 29 4.16 6.69 18.92
CA TYR A 29 4.56 7.53 17.78
C TYR A 29 3.84 7.21 16.48
N GLY A 30 2.95 6.20 16.46
CA GLY A 30 2.32 5.74 15.22
C GLY A 30 1.64 6.84 14.41
N ARG A 31 1.06 7.85 15.10
CA ARG A 31 0.34 8.98 14.47
C ARG A 31 1.24 10.10 13.97
N GLU A 32 2.53 10.08 14.29
CA GLU A 32 3.49 11.07 13.84
C GLU A 32 3.85 10.86 12.37
N ASN A 33 4.25 11.94 11.71
CA ASN A 33 4.70 11.90 10.33
C ASN A 33 6.06 11.21 10.26
N ILE A 34 6.23 10.34 9.28
CA ILE A 34 7.52 9.76 8.94
C ILE A 34 8.17 10.58 7.82
N SER A 35 9.50 10.65 7.80
CA SER A 35 10.25 11.29 6.71
C SER A 35 9.95 10.62 5.37
N GLU A 36 9.74 11.44 4.34
CA GLU A 36 9.42 10.97 2.99
C GLU A 36 10.53 10.08 2.40
N ASP A 37 11.79 10.38 2.72
CA ASP A 37 12.93 9.58 2.27
C ASP A 37 12.86 8.14 2.80
N ILE A 38 12.44 7.97 4.06
CA ILE A 38 12.29 6.64 4.67
C ILE A 38 11.15 5.86 3.99
N VAL A 39 10.03 6.54 3.70
CA VAL A 39 8.90 5.94 2.98
C VAL A 39 9.35 5.46 1.60
N HIS A 40 10.05 6.32 0.86
CA HIS A 40 10.56 6.00 -0.46
C HIS A 40 11.55 4.83 -0.44
N GLU A 41 12.50 4.80 0.49
CA GLU A 41 13.45 3.70 0.59
C GLU A 41 12.77 2.38 0.95
N ALA A 42 11.85 2.38 1.92
CA ALA A 42 11.10 1.20 2.32
C ALA A 42 10.28 0.65 1.14
N PHE A 43 9.55 1.52 0.44
CA PHE A 43 8.75 1.15 -0.73
C PHE A 43 9.57 0.75 -1.94
N LEU A 44 10.78 1.30 -2.12
CA LEU A 44 11.70 0.88 -3.17
C LEU A 44 12.19 -0.57 -2.96
N LYS A 45 12.39 -0.97 -1.71
CA LYS A 45 12.82 -2.34 -1.34
C LYS A 45 11.68 -3.35 -1.30
N SER A 46 10.45 -2.87 -1.16
CA SER A 46 9.25 -3.71 -1.08
C SER A 46 9.03 -4.54 -2.34
N LYS A 47 8.63 -5.79 -2.15
CA LYS A 47 8.20 -6.70 -3.21
C LYS A 47 6.70 -6.66 -3.44
N VAL A 48 5.95 -5.91 -2.63
CA VAL A 48 4.50 -5.77 -2.75
C VAL A 48 4.14 -5.20 -4.11
N LYS A 49 3.21 -5.87 -4.79
CA LYS A 49 2.59 -5.42 -6.01
C LYS A 49 1.15 -5.03 -5.73
N MET A 50 0.73 -3.95 -6.34
CA MET A 50 -0.64 -3.47 -6.32
C MET A 50 -1.22 -3.54 -7.73
N PHE A 51 -2.52 -3.76 -7.84
CA PHE A 51 -3.19 -4.00 -9.11
C PHE A 51 -4.33 -3.01 -9.26
N ILE A 52 -4.38 -2.35 -10.42
CA ILE A 52 -5.55 -1.58 -10.82
C ILE A 52 -6.46 -2.52 -11.60
N THR A 53 -7.74 -2.49 -11.26
CA THR A 53 -8.77 -3.34 -11.83
C THR A 53 -9.71 -2.55 -12.74
N SER A 54 -10.44 -3.25 -13.62
CA SER A 54 -11.29 -2.62 -14.65
C SER A 54 -12.49 -1.83 -14.11
N ASP A 55 -12.86 -2.02 -12.85
CA ASP A 55 -13.82 -1.19 -12.10
C ASP A 55 -13.16 0.06 -11.45
N ASN A 56 -11.91 0.33 -11.83
CA ASN A 56 -11.09 1.44 -11.35
C ASN A 56 -10.80 1.40 -9.84
N SER A 57 -10.49 0.21 -9.33
CA SER A 57 -10.04 0.01 -7.94
C SER A 57 -8.56 -0.38 -7.90
N LEU A 58 -7.86 0.01 -6.83
CA LEU A 58 -6.50 -0.44 -6.50
C LEU A 58 -6.59 -1.51 -5.39
N GLY A 59 -5.87 -2.63 -5.50
CA GLY A 59 -5.79 -3.65 -4.44
C GLY A 59 -4.53 -4.54 -4.49
N LEU A 60 -4.42 -5.54 -3.59
CA LEU A 60 -3.18 -6.35 -3.39
C LEU A 60 -3.20 -7.74 -4.02
N ASN A 61 -4.33 -8.42 -4.09
CA ASN A 61 -4.41 -9.77 -4.62
C ASN A 61 -5.87 -10.15 -4.87
N TYR A 62 -6.13 -10.87 -5.94
CA TYR A 62 -7.46 -10.81 -6.53
C TYR A 62 -7.90 -12.07 -7.31
N ASN A 63 -7.18 -13.18 -7.20
CA ASN A 63 -7.43 -14.34 -8.06
C ASN A 63 -8.82 -14.99 -7.88
N ASP A 64 -9.40 -14.99 -6.67
CA ASP A 64 -10.70 -15.63 -6.42
C ASP A 64 -11.86 -14.63 -6.35
N TYR A 65 -11.61 -13.39 -5.93
CA TYR A 65 -12.62 -12.35 -5.87
C TYR A 65 -12.95 -11.77 -7.26
N LEU A 66 -11.93 -11.46 -8.08
CA LEU A 66 -12.15 -10.92 -9.44
C LEU A 66 -12.89 -11.91 -10.35
N LYS A 67 -12.63 -13.22 -10.23
CA LYS A 67 -13.38 -14.26 -10.94
C LYS A 67 -14.87 -14.24 -10.60
N LYS A 68 -15.25 -13.88 -9.36
CA LYS A 68 -16.65 -13.80 -8.94
C LYS A 68 -17.34 -12.52 -9.41
N ILE A 69 -16.61 -11.42 -9.56
CA ILE A 69 -17.18 -10.11 -9.94
C ILE A 69 -16.92 -9.71 -11.40
N ASN A 70 -16.38 -10.63 -12.21
CA ASN A 70 -16.04 -10.41 -13.63
C ASN A 70 -15.19 -9.14 -13.86
N CYS A 71 -14.24 -8.90 -12.97
CA CYS A 71 -13.37 -7.73 -13.01
C CYS A 71 -11.95 -8.17 -13.39
N ASN A 72 -11.24 -7.40 -14.21
CA ASN A 72 -9.93 -7.78 -14.75
C ASN A 72 -8.84 -6.86 -14.21
N ILE A 73 -7.63 -7.38 -14.05
CA ILE A 73 -6.44 -6.55 -13.79
C ILE A 73 -6.08 -5.81 -15.07
N ILE A 74 -5.98 -4.47 -15.00
CA ILE A 74 -5.60 -3.61 -16.12
C ILE A 74 -4.18 -3.07 -16.00
N GLU A 75 -3.67 -2.90 -14.78
CA GLU A 75 -2.31 -2.40 -14.53
C GLU A 75 -1.74 -3.07 -13.27
N THR A 76 -0.43 -3.30 -13.26
CA THR A 76 0.33 -3.74 -12.07
C THR A 76 1.34 -2.66 -11.71
N LEU A 77 1.37 -2.27 -10.45
CA LEU A 77 2.23 -1.25 -9.88
C LEU A 77 3.07 -1.85 -8.76
N THR A 78 4.29 -1.34 -8.58
CA THR A 78 4.97 -1.42 -7.29
C THR A 78 4.24 -0.55 -6.26
N ILE A 79 4.41 -0.85 -4.98
CA ILE A 79 3.87 0.01 -3.91
C ILE A 79 4.41 1.45 -4.00
N LEU A 80 5.67 1.64 -4.43
CA LEU A 80 6.26 2.96 -4.63
C LEU A 80 5.57 3.73 -5.76
N GLU A 81 5.26 3.09 -6.89
CA GLU A 81 4.54 3.74 -8.00
C GLU A 81 3.12 4.10 -7.58
N ALA A 82 2.42 3.21 -6.87
CA ALA A 82 1.10 3.49 -6.34
C ALA A 82 1.12 4.66 -5.34
N TYR A 83 2.10 4.68 -4.44
CA TYR A 83 2.30 5.78 -3.50
C TYR A 83 2.54 7.11 -4.20
N LYS A 84 3.40 7.15 -5.23
CA LYS A 84 3.64 8.38 -6.01
C LYS A 84 2.39 8.89 -6.72
N ARG A 85 1.47 8.01 -7.12
CA ARG A 85 0.22 8.39 -7.81
C ARG A 85 -0.91 8.78 -6.86
N TYR A 86 -1.03 8.08 -5.73
CA TYR A 86 -2.22 8.17 -4.87
C TYR A 86 -1.93 8.65 -3.43
N GLY A 87 -0.64 8.82 -3.09
CA GLY A 87 -0.17 9.23 -1.77
C GLY A 87 -0.56 8.24 -0.68
N ASP A 88 -0.72 8.74 0.54
CA ASP A 88 -1.04 7.97 1.74
C ASP A 88 -2.34 7.15 1.65
N LYS A 89 -3.21 7.45 0.67
CA LYS A 89 -4.48 6.71 0.45
C LYS A 89 -4.27 5.24 0.14
N ILE A 90 -3.08 4.86 -0.34
CA ILE A 90 -2.76 3.44 -0.60
C ILE A 90 -2.89 2.59 0.66
N THR A 91 -2.82 3.18 1.86
CA THR A 91 -3.01 2.47 3.13
C THR A 91 -4.39 1.82 3.22
N GLU A 92 -5.43 2.43 2.64
CA GLU A 92 -6.79 1.88 2.62
C GLU A 92 -6.85 0.50 1.96
N VAL A 93 -5.95 0.24 1.01
CA VAL A 93 -5.84 -1.06 0.37
C VAL A 93 -5.40 -2.15 1.37
N PHE A 94 -4.55 -1.81 2.31
CA PHE A 94 -4.08 -2.74 3.34
C PHE A 94 -5.12 -2.93 4.45
N ASP A 95 -5.85 -1.86 4.80
CA ASP A 95 -6.88 -1.90 5.84
C ASP A 95 -8.19 -2.55 5.37
N TYR A 96 -8.62 -2.25 4.14
CA TYR A 96 -9.95 -2.61 3.62
C TYR A 96 -9.88 -3.54 2.40
N GLY A 97 -8.68 -3.86 1.91
CA GLY A 97 -8.47 -4.72 0.75
C GLY A 97 -8.52 -4.00 -0.60
N SER A 98 -9.09 -2.79 -0.67
CA SER A 98 -9.19 -2.02 -1.90
C SER A 98 -9.37 -0.52 -1.69
N LEU A 99 -9.03 0.27 -2.71
CA LEU A 99 -9.27 1.70 -2.81
C LEU A 99 -9.96 2.01 -4.14
N ASN A 100 -11.16 2.58 -4.10
CA ASN A 100 -11.84 3.05 -5.32
C ASN A 100 -11.19 4.35 -5.80
N LEU A 101 -10.74 4.38 -7.06
CA LEU A 101 -10.00 5.52 -7.63
C LEU A 101 -10.93 6.58 -8.26
N GLY A 102 -12.25 6.41 -8.15
CA GLY A 102 -13.28 7.29 -8.72
C GLY A 102 -13.66 6.91 -10.16
N SER A 103 -14.50 7.73 -10.80
CA SER A 103 -14.73 7.62 -12.25
C SER A 103 -13.65 8.42 -12.99
N LEU A 104 -13.01 7.85 -14.01
CA LEU A 104 -12.29 8.65 -15.01
C LEU A 104 -13.34 9.60 -15.64
N LYS A 105 -13.28 10.89 -15.32
CA LYS A 105 -14.08 11.92 -15.98
C LYS A 105 -13.52 12.22 -17.35
#